data_AF-A0A1B1Y478-F1
#
_entry.id   AF-A0A1B1Y478-F1
#
_cell.length_a   1.000
_cell.length_b   1.000
_cell.length_c   1.000
_cell.angle_alpha   90.00
_cell.angle_beta   90.00
_cell.angle_gamma   90.00
#
_symmetry.space_group_name_H-M   'P 1'
#
loop_
_entity.id
_entity.type
_entity.pdbx_description
1 polymer ?
#
loop_
_entity_poly.entity_id
_entity_poly.type
_entity_poly.pdbx_seq_one_letter_code
_entity_poly.pdbx_strand_id
1 'polypeptide(L)'
;MEQFLDYYNFSEFNKDTSSFFDTIAYSWIKDDLYIVLEKKEGIFNIHFTSYSSKNDIGKQKPQGLNTLIENFKLDNNEHRKIVQQYLDYN
;
A
#
# COMPACT_ATOMS: atom_id res chain seq x y z
N MET A 1 8.01 11.95 -1.78
CA MET A 1 7.23 10.83 -1.24
C MET A 1 6.04 11.34 -0.44
N GLU A 2 6.23 12.23 0.53
CA GLU A 2 5.15 12.88 1.30
C GLU A 2 3.97 13.37 0.44
N GLN A 3 4.24 14.23 -0.56
CA GLN A 3 3.20 14.69 -1.51
C GLN A 3 2.43 13.57 -2.23
N PHE A 4 3.07 12.43 -2.48
CA PHE A 4 2.41 11.28 -3.09
C PHE A 4 1.48 10.59 -2.09
N LEU A 5 1.92 10.43 -0.84
CA LEU A 5 1.08 9.86 0.21
C LEU A 5 -0.16 10.74 0.42
N ASP A 6 0.03 12.06 0.51
CA ASP A 6 -1.07 13.01 0.68
C ASP A 6 -2.04 12.98 -0.50
N TYR A 7 -1.52 13.03 -1.73
CA TYR A 7 -2.35 13.03 -2.95
C TYR A 7 -3.22 11.76 -3.05
N TYR A 8 -2.69 10.61 -2.65
CA TYR A 8 -3.38 9.32 -2.72
C TYR A 8 -3.99 8.87 -1.37
N ASN A 9 -4.09 9.76 -0.39
CA ASN A 9 -4.63 9.50 0.95
C ASN A 9 -4.02 8.29 1.67
N PHE A 10 -2.73 8.06 1.49
CA PHE A 10 -2.01 7.06 2.29
C PHE A 10 -1.80 7.55 3.73
N SER A 11 -1.72 6.60 4.65
CA SER A 11 -1.17 6.84 5.98
C SER A 11 0.30 7.26 5.92
N GLU A 12 0.81 7.77 7.03
CA GLU A 12 2.26 7.81 7.24
C GLU A 12 2.86 6.39 7.26
N PHE A 13 4.16 6.31 6.97
CA PHE A 13 4.89 5.06 7.07
C PHE A 13 5.01 4.61 8.52
N ASN A 14 4.64 3.36 8.78
CA ASN A 14 4.75 2.70 10.06
C ASN A 14 5.44 1.35 9.90
N LYS A 15 6.21 0.95 10.91
CA LYS A 15 6.87 -0.36 10.91
C LYS A 15 5.81 -1.46 11.01
N ASP A 16 5.88 -2.46 10.14
CA ASP A 16 5.08 -3.66 10.28
C ASP A 16 5.60 -4.50 11.45
N THR A 17 4.69 -4.89 12.35
CA THR A 17 4.95 -5.77 13.49
C THR A 17 4.38 -7.17 13.28
N SER A 18 3.72 -7.43 12.15
CA SER A 18 3.19 -8.74 11.78
C SER A 18 4.27 -9.69 11.25
N SER A 19 5.47 -9.16 10.98
CA SER A 19 6.60 -9.86 10.34
C SER A 19 6.29 -10.31 8.91
N PHE A 20 5.37 -9.62 8.24
CA PHE A 20 4.97 -9.94 6.87
C PHE A 20 5.58 -8.97 5.86
N PHE A 21 5.37 -7.68 6.11
CA PHE A 21 6.01 -6.59 5.38
C PHE A 21 7.16 -6.01 6.21
N ASP A 22 7.89 -5.06 5.65
CA ASP A 22 8.91 -4.30 6.38
C ASP A 22 8.36 -3.01 7.01
N THR A 23 8.32 -1.91 6.27
CA THR A 23 7.74 -0.63 6.70
C THR A 23 6.67 -0.24 5.70
N ILE A 24 5.46 0.06 6.13
CA ILE A 24 4.32 0.22 5.24
C ILE A 24 3.59 1.55 5.45
N ALA A 25 3.07 2.09 4.35
CA ALA A 25 1.97 3.04 4.35
C ALA A 25 0.78 2.37 3.65
N TYR A 26 -0.45 2.77 3.96
CA TYR A 26 -1.62 2.19 3.32
C TYR A 26 -2.70 3.21 3.01
N SER A 27 -3.50 2.95 1.98
CA SER A 27 -4.68 3.72 1.61
C SER A 27 -5.88 2.78 1.46
N TRP A 28 -7.06 3.25 1.84
CA TRP A 28 -8.29 2.48 1.73
C TRP A 28 -8.88 2.59 0.33
N ILE A 29 -9.36 1.47 -0.20
CA ILE A 29 -10.09 1.41 -1.46
C ILE A 29 -11.58 1.38 -1.10
N LYS A 30 -12.09 0.19 -0.77
CA LYS A 30 -13.48 -0.02 -0.33
C LYS A 30 -13.56 -1.23 0.58
N ASP A 31 -14.62 -1.30 1.37
CA ASP A 31 -14.88 -2.43 2.28
C ASP A 31 -13.61 -2.81 3.07
N ASP A 32 -13.13 -4.04 2.91
CA ASP A 32 -11.94 -4.63 3.51
C ASP A 32 -10.68 -4.55 2.63
N LEU A 33 -10.72 -3.79 1.53
CA LEU A 33 -9.67 -3.69 0.51
C LEU A 33 -8.81 -2.43 0.69
N TYR A 34 -7.50 -2.62 0.58
CA TYR A 34 -6.50 -1.57 0.79
C TYR A 34 -5.35 -1.68 -0.22
N ILE A 35 -4.77 -0.54 -0.60
CA ILE A 35 -3.44 -0.50 -1.20
C ILE A 35 -2.41 -0.35 -0.08
N VAL A 36 -1.40 -1.20 -0.09
CA VAL A 36 -0.22 -1.11 0.80
C VAL A 36 0.99 -0.73 -0.04
N LEU A 37 1.64 0.36 0.36
CA LEU A 37 2.96 0.76 -0.11
C LEU A 37 3.99 0.23 0.89
N GLU A 38 4.70 -0.83 0.53
CA GLU A 38 5.81 -1.36 1.31
C GLU A 38 7.10 -0.65 0.93
N LYS A 39 7.90 -0.27 1.94
CA LYS A 39 9.30 0.11 1.82
C LYS A 39 10.14 -1.01 2.44
N LYS A 40 10.91 -1.71 1.61
CA LYS A 40 11.80 -2.80 2.00
C LYS A 40 13.15 -2.63 1.33
N GLU A 41 14.21 -2.57 2.13
CA GLU A 41 15.60 -2.46 1.63
C GLU A 41 15.83 -1.28 0.66
N GLY A 42 15.10 -0.16 0.87
CA GLY A 42 15.18 1.01 0.00
C GLY A 42 14.38 0.91 -1.31
N ILE A 43 13.72 -0.22 -1.54
CA ILE A 43 12.81 -0.46 -2.65
C ILE A 43 11.38 -0.24 -2.16
N PHE A 44 10.54 0.32 -3.03
CA PHE A 44 9.12 0.49 -2.76
C PHE A 44 8.31 -0.52 -3.58
N ASN A 45 7.32 -1.16 -2.98
CA ASN A 45 6.42 -2.08 -3.66
C ASN A 45 4.97 -1.67 -3.39
N ILE A 46 4.10 -1.85 -4.38
CA ILE A 46 2.67 -1.60 -4.24
C ILE A 46 1.94 -2.94 -4.23
N HIS A 47 1.12 -3.14 -3.21
CA HIS A 47 0.32 -4.33 -3.02
C HIS A 47 -1.16 -3.98 -2.91
N PHE A 48 -2.00 -4.79 -3.53
CA PHE A 48 -3.42 -4.85 -3.25
C PHE A 48 -3.64 -5.90 -2.16
N THR A 49 -4.34 -5.52 -1.10
CA THR A 49 -4.50 -6.36 0.09
C THR A 49 -5.92 -6.33 0.62
N SER A 50 -6.29 -7.35 1.37
CA SER A 50 -7.51 -7.33 2.19
C SER A 50 -7.23 -7.60 3.66
N TYR A 51 -7.98 -6.93 4.54
CA TYR A 51 -7.91 -7.05 6.00
C TYR A 51 -9.30 -6.91 6.60
N SER A 52 -9.64 -7.80 7.54
CA SER A 52 -10.93 -7.73 8.27
C SER A 52 -11.15 -6.42 9.01
N SER A 53 -10.08 -5.72 9.39
CA SER A 53 -10.13 -4.40 10.00
C SER A 53 -8.92 -3.56 9.60
N LYS A 54 -9.12 -2.25 9.42
CA LYS A 54 -8.02 -1.27 9.27
C LYS A 54 -6.99 -1.37 10.39
N ASN A 55 -7.43 -1.71 11.61
CA ASN A 55 -6.55 -1.80 12.77
C ASN A 55 -5.57 -2.98 12.72
N ASP A 56 -5.80 -3.95 11.83
CA ASP A 56 -4.97 -5.13 11.64
C ASP A 56 -3.80 -4.87 10.67
N ILE A 57 -3.89 -3.82 9.85
CA ILE A 57 -2.84 -3.45 8.89
C ILE A 57 -1.57 -3.11 9.63
N GLY A 58 -0.47 -3.79 9.29
CA GLY A 58 0.81 -3.64 9.96
C GLY A 58 0.95 -4.43 11.27
N LYS A 59 -0.10 -5.15 11.70
CA LYS A 59 -0.11 -5.95 12.94
C LYS A 59 -0.42 -7.41 12.71
N GLN A 60 -1.19 -7.72 11.67
CA GLN A 60 -1.52 -9.08 11.21
C GLN A 60 -1.13 -9.24 9.75
N LYS A 61 -1.06 -10.49 9.29
CA LYS A 61 -0.90 -10.80 7.88
C LYS A 61 -2.19 -10.44 7.10
N PRO A 62 -2.09 -9.96 5.85
CA PRO A 62 -3.26 -9.74 5.03
C PRO A 62 -4.00 -11.05 4.75
N GLN A 63 -5.32 -10.99 4.60
CA GLN A 63 -6.15 -12.15 4.22
C GLN A 63 -5.99 -12.49 2.73
N GLY A 64 -5.89 -11.45 1.88
CA GLY A 64 -5.56 -11.56 0.48
C GLY A 64 -4.39 -10.64 0.14
N LEU A 65 -3.53 -11.09 -0.77
CA LEU A 65 -2.37 -10.33 -1.25
C LEU A 65 -2.19 -10.52 -2.75
N ASN A 66 -2.05 -9.40 -3.47
CA ASN A 66 -1.52 -9.37 -4.83
C ASN A 66 -0.53 -8.22 -4.97
N THR A 67 0.70 -8.48 -5.41
CA THR A 67 1.68 -7.42 -5.71
C THR A 67 1.37 -6.83 -7.07
N LEU A 68 1.09 -5.53 -7.11
CA LEU A 68 0.75 -4.82 -8.34
C LEU A 68 1.99 -4.29 -9.05
N ILE A 69 2.94 -3.76 -8.27
CA ILE A 69 4.17 -3.14 -8.78
C ILE A 69 5.31 -3.48 -7.85
N GLU A 70 6.33 -4.15 -8.38
CA GLU A 70 7.62 -4.27 -7.71
C GLU A 70 8.50 -3.08 -8.10
N ASN A 71 9.33 -2.60 -7.17
CA ASN A 71 10.24 -1.49 -7.41
C ASN A 71 9.57 -0.22 -7.98
N PHE A 72 8.45 0.15 -7.35
CA PHE A 72 7.70 1.35 -7.62
C PHE A 72 8.60 2.60 -7.68
N LYS A 73 8.46 3.31 -8.80
CA LYS A 73 9.15 4.57 -9.10
C LYS A 73 8.14 5.70 -9.16
N LEU A 74 8.33 6.72 -8.32
CA LEU A 74 7.42 7.86 -8.18
C LEU A 74 7.29 8.68 -9.46
N ASP A 75 8.38 8.83 -10.21
CA ASP A 75 8.45 9.55 -11.48
C ASP A 75 7.86 8.78 -12.66
N ASN A 76 7.65 7.47 -12.53
CA ASN A 76 7.04 6.65 -13.58
C ASN A 76 5.51 6.86 -13.63
N ASN A 77 5.03 7.43 -14.74
CA ASN A 77 3.62 7.71 -14.97
C ASN A 77 2.74 6.46 -14.97
N GLU A 78 3.20 5.34 -15.54
CA GLU A 78 2.42 4.10 -15.61
C GLU A 78 2.21 3.50 -14.22
N HIS A 79 3.22 3.58 -13.36
CA HIS A 79 3.08 3.15 -11.97
C HIS A 79 2.02 3.96 -11.23
N ARG A 80 2.01 5.29 -11.40
CA ARG A 80 1.01 6.16 -10.76
C ARG A 80 -0.41 5.91 -11.32
N LYS A 81 -0.53 5.61 -12.61
CA LYS A 81 -1.82 5.24 -13.23
C LYS A 81 -2.39 3.97 -12.62
N ILE A 82 -1.57 2.94 -12.40
CA ILE A 82 -2.04 1.69 -11.75
C ILE A 82 -2.55 1.99 -10.34
N VAL A 83 -1.81 2.74 -9.52
CA VAL A 83 -2.27 3.13 -8.17
C VAL A 83 -3.61 3.85 -8.23
N GLN A 84 -3.76 4.84 -9.13
CA GLN A 84 -5.00 5.57 -9.32
C GLN A 84 -6.16 4.65 -9.72
N GLN A 85 -5.95 3.72 -10.67
CA GLN A 85 -7.00 2.80 -11.13
C GLN A 85 -7.58 1.94 -9.99
N TYR A 86 -6.74 1.51 -9.05
CA TYR A 86 -7.22 0.73 -7.90
C TYR A 86 -7.90 1.60 -6.85
N LEU A 87 -7.44 2.83 -6.63
CA LEU A 87 -8.10 3.78 -5.71
C LEU A 87 -9.41 4.35 -6.27
N ASP A 88 -9.59 4.33 -7.59
CA ASP A 88 -10.84 4.70 -8.25
C ASP A 88 -11.86 3.56 -8.27
N TYR A 89 -11.50 2.35 -7.82
CA TYR A 89 -12.39 1.18 -7.76
C TYR A 89 -13.47 1.28 -6.67
N ASN A 90 -13.56 2.44 -6.01
CA ASN A 90 -14.49 2.79 -4.93
C ASN A 90 -15.96 2.66 -5.34
#